data_AF-A0A957VCJ1-F1
#
_entry.id   AF-A0A957VCJ1-F1
#
_cell.length_a   1.000
_cell.length_b   1.000
_cell.length_c   1.000
_cell.angle_alpha   90.00
_cell.angle_beta   90.00
_cell.angle_gamma   90.00
#
_symmetry.space_group_name_H-M   'P 1'
#
loop_
_entity.id
_entity.type
_entity.pdbx_description
1 polymer ?
#
loop_
_entity_poly.entity_id
_entity_poly.type
_entity_poly.pdbx_seq_one_letter_code
_entity_poly.pdbx_strand_id
1 'polypeptide(L)'
;AAFVQFPLTSDFATARLFLESAHPDIISRPGTAIAEAIEIGLTGFNQERSSQKVMVILTDGENHEGDVLAAVGEAQAAGVIIYTIGFGSPVGEPIPEYNHLGELTGYKEDRQGNTVLSRLDENILQEIALVTNGRYFRAAPDGREVGFLVDSIGDLQTTELEGRFETRGVERFQIFLAGALLALFAAELIPDRLIEKVARRRFVVKQAESL
;
A
#
# COMPACT_ATOMS: atom_id res chain seq x y z
N ALA A 1 -21.44 6.16 15.28
CA ALA A 1 -20.76 5.38 16.34
C ALA A 1 -19.96 4.30 15.67
N ALA A 2 -18.64 4.41 15.72
CA ALA A 2 -17.71 3.40 15.23
C ALA A 2 -16.93 2.82 16.41
N PHE A 3 -16.44 1.59 16.27
CA PHE A 3 -15.62 0.95 17.31
C PHE A 3 -14.68 -0.07 16.68
N VAL A 4 -13.60 -0.41 17.39
CA VAL A 4 -12.63 -1.41 16.93
C VAL A 4 -13.12 -2.80 17.33
N GLN A 5 -13.50 -3.61 16.34
CA GLN A 5 -13.91 -5.01 16.58
C GLN A 5 -12.72 -5.90 16.98
N PHE A 6 -11.56 -5.70 16.34
CA PHE A 6 -10.32 -6.40 16.69
C PHE A 6 -9.10 -5.51 16.37
N PRO A 7 -8.01 -5.60 17.15
CA PRO A 7 -6.77 -4.87 16.84
C PRO A 7 -6.09 -5.39 15.57
N LEU A 8 -5.25 -4.57 14.94
CA LEU A 8 -4.38 -5.01 13.84
C LEU A 8 -3.53 -6.20 14.29
N THR A 9 -3.64 -7.31 13.56
CA THR A 9 -2.99 -8.58 13.89
C THR A 9 -2.48 -9.27 12.63
N SER A 10 -1.41 -10.05 12.77
CA SER A 10 -0.95 -11.00 11.75
C SER A 10 -1.65 -12.36 11.85
N ASP A 11 -2.50 -12.56 12.87
CA ASP A 11 -3.29 -13.78 13.05
C ASP A 11 -4.59 -13.70 12.23
N PHE A 12 -4.51 -14.19 11.00
CA PHE A 12 -5.64 -14.25 10.08
C PHE A 12 -6.75 -15.20 10.54
N ALA A 13 -6.43 -16.23 11.34
CA ALA A 13 -7.44 -17.16 11.84
C ALA A 13 -8.36 -16.47 12.84
N THR A 14 -7.77 -15.71 13.77
CA THR A 14 -8.53 -14.90 14.73
C THR A 14 -9.32 -13.79 14.03
N ALA A 15 -8.72 -13.08 13.07
CA ALA A 15 -9.44 -12.05 12.30
C ALA A 15 -10.66 -12.62 11.57
N ARG A 16 -10.55 -13.82 11.00
CA ARG A 16 -11.66 -14.52 10.35
C ARG A 16 -12.81 -14.84 11.32
N LEU A 17 -12.51 -15.29 12.53
CA LEU A 17 -13.53 -15.57 13.55
C LEU A 17 -14.31 -14.29 13.93
N PHE A 18 -13.64 -13.14 14.01
CA PHE A 18 -14.31 -11.87 14.25
C PHE A 18 -15.18 -11.43 13.08
N LEU A 19 -14.76 -11.66 11.83
CA LEU A 19 -15.57 -11.36 10.65
C LEU A 19 -16.81 -12.26 10.55
N GLU A 20 -16.68 -13.55 10.84
CA GLU A 20 -17.80 -14.50 10.82
C GLU A 20 -18.85 -14.21 11.91
N SER A 21 -18.47 -13.49 12.97
CA SER A 21 -19.38 -13.08 14.05
C SER A 21 -19.95 -11.67 13.87
N ALA A 22 -19.51 -10.91 12.86
CA ALA A 22 -20.00 -9.56 12.60
C ALA A 22 -21.44 -9.58 12.06
N HIS A 23 -22.33 -8.79 12.66
CA HIS A 23 -23.72 -8.66 12.24
C HIS A 23 -24.25 -7.23 12.51
N PRO A 24 -25.24 -6.74 11.74
CA PRO A 24 -25.74 -5.38 11.88
C PRO A 24 -26.27 -5.03 13.29
N ASP A 25 -26.80 -6.02 14.02
CA ASP A 25 -27.37 -5.79 15.36
C ASP A 25 -26.33 -5.48 16.45
N ILE A 26 -25.03 -5.60 16.15
CA ILE A 26 -23.96 -5.20 17.06
C ILE A 26 -23.98 -3.68 17.31
N ILE A 27 -24.45 -2.89 16.32
CA ILE A 27 -24.46 -1.43 16.41
C ILE A 27 -25.86 -0.95 16.79
N SER A 28 -26.01 -0.40 17.99
CA SER A 28 -27.31 0.04 18.51
C SER A 28 -27.84 1.34 17.90
N ARG A 29 -27.00 2.12 17.21
CA ARG A 29 -27.40 3.39 16.59
C ARG A 29 -27.32 3.29 15.06
N PRO A 30 -28.47 3.32 14.35
CA PRO A 30 -28.49 3.37 12.90
C PRO A 30 -27.85 4.67 12.37
N GLY A 31 -27.13 4.58 11.26
CA GLY A 31 -26.47 5.69 10.58
C GLY A 31 -25.05 5.31 10.12
N THR A 32 -24.50 6.07 9.18
CA THR A 32 -23.17 5.83 8.62
C THR A 32 -22.19 6.87 9.16
N ALA A 33 -21.25 6.46 10.01
CA ALA A 33 -20.27 7.37 10.62
C ALA A 33 -18.88 7.18 9.99
N ILE A 34 -18.73 7.57 8.71
CA ILE A 34 -17.48 7.38 7.96
C ILE A 34 -16.33 8.15 8.59
N ALA A 35 -16.56 9.42 8.97
CA ALA A 35 -15.54 10.25 9.62
C ALA A 35 -15.02 9.59 10.91
N GLU A 36 -15.94 9.19 11.79
CA GLU A 36 -15.61 8.51 13.05
C GLU A 36 -14.88 7.17 12.82
N ALA A 37 -15.26 6.42 11.79
CA ALA A 37 -14.59 5.17 11.43
C ALA A 37 -13.14 5.41 10.97
N ILE A 38 -12.88 6.48 10.20
CA ILE A 38 -11.53 6.89 9.81
C ILE A 38 -10.74 7.28 11.06
N GLU A 39 -11.25 8.18 11.89
CA GLU A 39 -10.59 8.65 13.12
C GLU A 39 -10.22 7.48 14.05
N ILE A 40 -11.17 6.57 14.30
CA ILE A 40 -10.93 5.39 15.14
C ILE A 40 -9.94 4.44 14.46
N GLY A 41 -10.07 4.22 13.15
CA GLY A 41 -9.13 3.40 12.38
C GLY A 41 -7.69 3.93 12.46
N LEU A 42 -7.50 5.25 12.47
CA LEU A 42 -6.18 5.87 12.62
C LEU A 42 -5.51 5.54 13.96
N THR A 43 -6.28 5.37 15.03
CA THR A 43 -5.75 4.95 16.34
C THR A 43 -5.19 3.52 16.33
N GLY A 44 -5.62 2.69 15.38
CA GLY A 44 -5.13 1.32 15.21
C GLY A 44 -3.72 1.23 14.65
N PHE A 45 -3.25 2.26 13.93
CA PHE A 45 -1.91 2.26 13.35
C PHE A 45 -0.83 2.65 14.36
N ASN A 46 0.29 1.94 14.31
CA ASN A 46 1.49 2.38 15.01
C ASN A 46 2.15 3.53 14.22
N GLN A 47 2.13 4.73 14.80
CA GLN A 47 2.66 5.94 14.16
C GLN A 47 4.19 5.94 14.04
N GLU A 48 4.90 5.15 14.85
CA GLU A 48 6.36 5.06 14.84
C GLU A 48 6.91 4.10 13.78
N ARG A 49 6.06 3.26 13.19
CA ARG A 49 6.48 2.37 12.10
C ARG A 49 6.57 3.14 10.78
N SER A 50 7.70 2.99 10.11
CA SER A 50 7.93 3.55 8.77
C SER A 50 7.23 2.76 7.64
N SER A 51 6.56 1.66 7.96
CA SER A 51 5.88 0.83 6.98
C SER A 51 4.67 1.57 6.42
N GLN A 52 4.38 1.33 5.15
CA GLN A 52 3.18 1.88 4.53
C GLN A 52 1.90 1.45 5.26
N LYS A 53 1.00 2.42 5.50
CA LYS A 53 -0.25 2.22 6.22
C LYS A 53 -1.40 2.27 5.22
N VAL A 54 -2.22 1.23 5.20
CA VAL A 54 -3.34 1.10 4.28
C VAL A 54 -4.62 0.87 5.08
N MET A 55 -5.64 1.66 4.79
CA MET A 55 -7.00 1.50 5.30
C MET A 55 -7.92 1.12 4.13
N VAL A 56 -8.84 0.19 4.37
CA VAL A 56 -9.85 -0.21 3.38
C VAL A 56 -11.23 0.03 3.99
N ILE A 57 -12.04 0.84 3.32
CA ILE A 57 -13.40 1.18 3.74
C ILE A 57 -14.39 0.51 2.81
N LEU A 58 -15.35 -0.22 3.37
CA LEU A 58 -16.41 -0.91 2.65
C LEU A 58 -17.75 -0.27 3.07
N THR A 59 -18.47 0.36 2.15
CA THR A 59 -19.69 1.10 2.46
C THR A 59 -20.51 1.40 1.20
N ASP A 60 -21.79 1.71 1.35
CA ASP A 60 -22.63 2.33 0.33
C ASP A 60 -22.43 3.86 0.24
N GLY A 61 -21.66 4.46 1.17
CA GLY A 61 -21.40 5.91 1.20
C GLY A 61 -22.63 6.74 1.60
N GLU A 62 -23.77 6.11 1.89
CA GLU A 62 -25.03 6.81 2.10
C GLU A 62 -25.11 7.42 3.50
N ASN A 63 -25.66 8.65 3.60
CA ASN A 63 -25.96 9.33 4.86
C ASN A 63 -24.78 9.32 5.85
N HIS A 64 -23.68 9.96 5.46
CA HIS A 64 -22.52 10.13 6.31
C HIS A 64 -22.71 11.26 7.35
N GLU A 65 -22.50 10.95 8.63
CA GLU A 65 -22.44 11.95 9.71
C GLU A 65 -20.99 12.46 9.90
N GLY A 66 -20.85 13.77 10.15
CA GLY A 66 -19.56 14.42 10.46
C GLY A 66 -18.84 15.03 9.26
N ASP A 67 -17.65 15.58 9.51
CA ASP A 67 -16.78 16.17 8.49
C ASP A 67 -15.81 15.11 7.95
N VAL A 68 -16.26 14.39 6.94
CA VAL A 68 -15.47 13.32 6.29
C VAL A 68 -14.17 13.88 5.71
N LEU A 69 -14.19 15.10 5.15
CA LEU A 69 -13.00 15.69 4.54
C LEU A 69 -11.93 16.03 5.57
N ALA A 70 -12.34 16.52 6.75
CA ALA A 70 -11.40 16.73 7.85
C ALA A 70 -10.71 15.41 8.27
N ALA A 71 -11.48 14.35 8.51
CA ALA A 71 -10.95 13.04 8.90
C ALA A 71 -10.02 12.44 7.82
N VAL A 72 -10.37 12.61 6.55
CA VAL A 72 -9.54 12.19 5.41
C VAL A 72 -8.23 13.00 5.36
N GLY A 73 -8.29 14.30 5.66
CA GLY A 73 -7.10 15.15 5.76
C GLY A 73 -6.16 14.69 6.88
N GLU A 74 -6.70 14.29 8.03
CA GLU A 74 -5.91 13.70 9.11
C GLU A 74 -5.26 12.37 8.70
N ALA A 75 -6.00 11.52 7.98
CA ALA A 75 -5.46 10.27 7.46
C ALA A 75 -4.32 10.51 6.45
N GLN A 76 -4.49 11.47 5.55
CA GLN A 76 -3.45 11.89 4.61
C GLN A 76 -2.20 12.38 5.35
N ALA A 77 -2.36 13.23 6.37
CA ALA A 77 -1.26 13.75 7.18
C ALA A 77 -0.53 12.64 7.96
N ALA A 78 -1.23 11.58 8.36
CA ALA A 78 -0.67 10.40 9.01
C ALA A 78 0.04 9.42 8.04
N GLY A 79 0.04 9.72 6.74
CA GLY A 79 0.61 8.87 5.68
C GLY A 79 -0.20 7.59 5.45
N VAL A 80 -1.51 7.63 5.72
CA VAL A 80 -2.42 6.50 5.52
C VAL A 80 -3.08 6.62 4.16
N ILE A 81 -2.98 5.57 3.36
CA ILE A 81 -3.64 5.45 2.06
C ILE A 81 -4.98 4.75 2.26
N ILE A 82 -6.08 5.37 1.80
CA ILE A 82 -7.43 4.82 1.96
C ILE A 82 -7.95 4.30 0.61
N TYR A 83 -8.25 3.00 0.56
CA TYR A 83 -9.04 2.41 -0.53
C TYR A 83 -10.49 2.31 -0.10
N THR A 84 -11.41 2.56 -1.03
CA THR A 84 -12.85 2.51 -0.76
C THR A 84 -13.52 1.53 -1.72
N ILE A 85 -14.36 0.64 -1.18
CA ILE A 85 -15.20 -0.27 -1.95
C ILE A 85 -16.67 0.10 -1.74
N GLY A 86 -17.32 0.53 -2.82
CA GLY A 86 -18.72 0.91 -2.86
C GLY A 86 -19.65 -0.28 -3.06
N PHE A 87 -20.59 -0.52 -2.14
CA PHE A 87 -21.62 -1.56 -2.30
C PHE A 87 -22.98 -0.96 -2.66
N GLY A 88 -23.70 -1.64 -3.55
CA GLY A 88 -25.05 -1.27 -3.95
C GLY A 88 -25.14 -0.55 -5.30
N SER A 89 -26.21 0.22 -5.46
CA SER A 89 -26.63 0.77 -6.75
C SER A 89 -26.91 2.28 -6.66
N PRO A 90 -26.39 3.10 -7.60
CA PRO A 90 -26.66 4.54 -7.62
C PRO A 90 -28.14 4.89 -7.83
N VAL A 91 -28.89 4.01 -8.50
CA VAL A 91 -30.34 4.21 -8.73
C VAL A 91 -31.19 3.93 -7.49
N GLY A 92 -30.60 3.24 -6.51
CA GLY A 92 -31.24 2.85 -5.26
C GLY A 92 -31.95 1.51 -5.31
N GLU A 93 -31.77 0.72 -4.26
CA GLU A 93 -32.39 -0.61 -4.11
C GLU A 93 -33.11 -0.74 -2.76
N PRO A 94 -34.23 -1.45 -2.71
CA PRO A 94 -34.96 -1.65 -1.46
C PRO A 94 -34.20 -2.62 -0.55
N ILE A 95 -34.20 -2.34 0.75
CA ILE A 95 -33.50 -3.17 1.75
C ILE A 95 -34.40 -4.35 2.13
N PRO A 96 -34.05 -5.61 1.83
CA PRO A 96 -34.88 -6.76 2.16
C PRO A 96 -34.87 -7.07 3.66
N GLU A 97 -36.02 -7.47 4.20
CA GLU A 97 -36.16 -7.96 5.57
C GLU A 97 -36.48 -9.45 5.57
N TYR A 98 -35.72 -10.22 6.35
CA TYR A 98 -35.84 -11.67 6.45
C TYR A 98 -36.30 -12.08 7.84
N ASN A 99 -37.13 -13.13 7.93
CA ASN A 99 -37.45 -13.75 9.21
C ASN A 99 -36.31 -14.65 9.73
N HIS A 100 -36.48 -15.20 10.94
CA HIS A 100 -35.53 -16.15 11.54
C HIS A 100 -35.32 -17.44 10.73
N LEU A 101 -36.21 -17.74 9.77
CA LEU A 101 -36.12 -18.89 8.86
C LEU A 101 -35.43 -18.53 7.53
N GLY A 102 -35.00 -17.27 7.35
CA GLY A 102 -34.35 -16.77 6.13
C GLY A 102 -35.30 -16.45 4.98
N GLU A 103 -36.62 -16.44 5.22
CA GLU A 103 -37.62 -16.12 4.21
C GLU A 103 -37.83 -14.60 4.13
N LEU A 104 -37.98 -14.09 2.90
CA LEU A 104 -38.26 -12.67 2.67
C LEU A 104 -39.64 -12.32 3.21
N THR A 105 -39.67 -11.46 4.23
CA THR A 105 -40.91 -10.99 4.87
C THR A 105 -41.39 -9.63 4.37
N GLY A 106 -40.52 -8.88 3.72
CA GLY A 106 -40.85 -7.55 3.20
C GLY A 106 -39.60 -6.74 2.89
N TYR A 107 -39.77 -5.43 2.80
CA TYR A 107 -38.70 -4.47 2.67
C TYR A 107 -38.78 -3.46 3.79
N LYS A 108 -37.64 -2.91 4.18
CA LYS A 108 -37.56 -1.91 5.24
C LYS A 108 -38.40 -0.68 4.88
N GLU A 109 -39.27 -0.28 5.80
CA GLU A 109 -40.12 0.90 5.67
C GLU A 109 -39.67 2.05 6.58
N ASP A 110 -39.94 3.28 6.16
CA ASP A 110 -39.76 4.48 6.97
C ASP A 110 -40.91 4.69 7.96
N ARG A 111 -40.84 5.76 8.77
CA ARG A 111 -41.90 6.08 9.75
C ARG A 111 -43.25 6.43 9.12
N GLN A 112 -43.30 6.62 7.81
CA GLN A 112 -44.48 7.00 7.04
C GLN A 112 -45.07 5.80 6.26
N GLY A 113 -44.43 4.62 6.35
CA GLY A 113 -44.83 3.40 5.65
C GLY A 113 -44.34 3.32 4.19
N ASN A 114 -43.37 4.16 3.79
CA ASN A 114 -42.78 4.06 2.46
C ASN A 114 -41.54 3.16 2.50
N THR A 115 -41.34 2.35 1.46
CA THR A 115 -40.14 1.53 1.31
C THR A 115 -38.89 2.41 1.23
N VAL A 116 -37.91 2.11 2.07
CA VAL A 116 -36.59 2.75 2.08
C VAL A 116 -35.76 2.21 0.92
N LEU A 117 -35.29 3.11 0.07
CA LEU A 117 -34.34 2.81 -1.01
C LEU A 117 -32.96 3.31 -0.61
N SER A 118 -32.01 2.38 -0.45
CA SER A 118 -30.61 2.70 -0.17
C SER A 118 -29.87 2.96 -1.47
N ARG A 119 -29.11 4.05 -1.53
CA ARG A 119 -28.38 4.50 -2.73
C ARG A 119 -26.87 4.53 -2.46
N LEU A 120 -26.12 3.99 -3.41
CA LEU A 120 -24.67 4.13 -3.42
C LEU A 120 -24.28 5.57 -3.75
N ASP A 121 -23.59 6.26 -2.84
CA ASP A 121 -22.96 7.55 -3.10
C ASP A 121 -21.48 7.32 -3.48
N GLU A 122 -21.21 7.29 -4.78
CA GLU A 122 -19.84 7.09 -5.28
C GLU A 122 -18.97 8.33 -5.12
N ASN A 123 -19.54 9.52 -5.06
CA ASN A 123 -18.76 10.77 -5.11
C ASN A 123 -17.89 10.91 -3.86
N ILE A 124 -18.49 10.69 -2.68
CA ILE A 124 -17.77 10.78 -1.41
C ILE A 124 -16.67 9.72 -1.32
N LEU A 125 -16.91 8.51 -1.81
CA LEU A 125 -15.92 7.42 -1.79
C LEU A 125 -14.75 7.70 -2.73
N GLN A 126 -15.03 8.21 -3.93
CA GLN A 126 -14.00 8.65 -4.86
C GLN A 126 -13.17 9.79 -4.27
N GLU A 127 -13.79 10.74 -3.58
CA GLU A 127 -13.09 11.86 -2.94
C GLU A 127 -12.16 11.40 -1.80
N ILE A 128 -12.64 10.53 -0.91
CA ILE A 128 -11.84 9.92 0.17
C ILE A 128 -10.59 9.24 -0.40
N ALA A 129 -10.79 8.40 -1.43
CA ALA A 129 -9.71 7.66 -2.06
C ALA A 129 -8.72 8.61 -2.76
N LEU A 130 -9.23 9.62 -3.46
CA LEU A 130 -8.39 10.57 -4.20
C LEU A 130 -7.48 11.37 -3.27
N VAL A 131 -8.01 11.93 -2.19
CA VAL A 131 -7.24 12.76 -1.25
C VAL A 131 -6.11 11.96 -0.60
N THR A 132 -6.32 10.68 -0.31
CA THR A 132 -5.34 9.82 0.37
C THR A 132 -4.43 9.04 -0.60
N ASN A 133 -4.46 9.34 -1.90
CA ASN A 133 -3.75 8.61 -2.97
C ASN A 133 -4.10 7.12 -3.07
N GLY A 134 -5.30 6.73 -2.63
CA GLY A 134 -5.85 5.40 -2.83
C GLY A 134 -6.66 5.29 -4.12
N ARG A 135 -7.52 4.27 -4.17
CA ARG A 135 -8.43 4.05 -5.31
C ARG A 135 -9.82 3.65 -4.83
N TYR A 136 -10.82 4.08 -5.59
CA TYR A 136 -12.20 3.64 -5.46
C TYR A 136 -12.45 2.42 -6.35
N PHE A 137 -13.17 1.45 -5.80
CA PHE A 137 -13.70 0.31 -6.54
C PHE A 137 -15.19 0.17 -6.26
N ARG A 138 -15.96 -0.18 -7.28
CA ARG A 138 -17.35 -0.58 -7.09
C ARG A 138 -17.40 -2.10 -6.92
N ALA A 139 -18.10 -2.58 -5.90
CA ALA A 139 -18.30 -3.99 -5.67
C ALA A 139 -19.08 -4.60 -6.85
N ALA A 140 -18.53 -5.66 -7.43
CA ALA A 140 -19.18 -6.43 -8.47
C ALA A 140 -19.59 -7.81 -7.93
N PRO A 141 -20.66 -8.42 -8.46
CA PRO A 141 -21.08 -9.76 -8.04
C PRO A 141 -20.01 -10.85 -8.22
N ASP A 142 -19.02 -10.59 -9.09
CA ASP A 142 -17.91 -11.50 -9.39
C ASP A 142 -16.68 -11.28 -8.50
N GLY A 143 -16.69 -10.27 -7.61
CA GLY A 143 -15.64 -10.02 -6.63
C GLY A 143 -14.30 -9.55 -7.22
N ARG A 144 -14.26 -9.15 -8.50
CA ARG A 144 -13.01 -8.78 -9.19
C ARG A 144 -12.30 -7.59 -8.55
N GLU A 145 -13.03 -6.71 -7.90
CA GLU A 145 -12.49 -5.57 -7.16
C GLU A 145 -11.47 -5.96 -6.09
N VAL A 146 -11.64 -7.13 -5.46
CA VAL A 146 -10.71 -7.62 -4.43
C VAL A 146 -9.35 -7.92 -5.04
N GLY A 147 -9.31 -8.48 -6.25
CA GLY A 147 -8.07 -8.73 -6.97
C GLY A 147 -7.32 -7.42 -7.25
N PHE A 148 -8.02 -6.43 -7.81
CA PHE A 148 -7.41 -5.13 -8.10
C PHE A 148 -6.94 -4.39 -6.84
N LEU A 149 -7.64 -4.55 -5.72
CA LEU A 149 -7.23 -4.01 -4.43
C LEU A 149 -5.93 -4.67 -3.96
N VAL A 150 -5.85 -6.01 -4.01
CA VAL A 150 -4.65 -6.77 -3.61
C VAL A 150 -3.46 -6.39 -4.47
N ASP A 151 -3.64 -6.30 -5.79
CA ASP A 151 -2.59 -5.87 -6.72
C ASP A 151 -2.11 -4.45 -6.39
N SER A 152 -3.04 -3.52 -6.16
CA SER A 152 -2.72 -2.13 -5.80
C SER A 152 -1.92 -2.05 -4.50
N ILE A 153 -2.22 -2.88 -3.51
CA ILE A 153 -1.48 -2.94 -2.24
C ILE A 153 -0.10 -3.60 -2.45
N GLY A 154 0.02 -4.58 -3.34
CA GLY A 154 1.28 -5.23 -3.69
C GLY A 154 2.29 -4.28 -4.36
N ASP A 155 1.82 -3.42 -5.25
CA ASP A 155 2.66 -2.41 -5.94
C ASP A 155 3.28 -1.42 -4.94
N LEU A 156 2.51 -1.05 -3.91
CA LEU A 156 2.97 -0.18 -2.83
C LEU A 156 4.13 -0.80 -2.03
N GLN A 157 3.99 -2.07 -1.65
CA GLN A 157 5.05 -2.80 -0.94
C GLN A 157 6.35 -2.90 -1.77
N THR A 158 6.21 -3.13 -3.08
CA THR A 158 7.35 -3.21 -4.00
C THR A 158 8.09 -1.87 -4.08
N THR A 159 7.35 -0.76 -4.13
CA THR A 159 7.92 0.60 -4.16
C THR A 159 8.70 0.93 -2.87
N GLU A 160 8.18 0.56 -1.69
CA GLU A 160 8.89 0.76 -0.41
C GLU A 160 10.21 -0.03 -0.35
N LEU A 161 10.20 -1.26 -0.88
CA LEU A 161 11.40 -2.11 -0.96
C LEU A 161 12.47 -1.50 -1.88
N GLU A 162 12.09 -1.05 -3.08
CA GLU A 162 13.01 -0.41 -4.03
C GLU A 162 13.62 0.89 -3.46
N GLY A 163 12.83 1.72 -2.77
CA GLY A 163 13.33 2.93 -2.11
C GLY A 163 14.35 2.64 -0.98
N ARG A 164 14.24 1.49 -0.30
CA ARG A 164 15.28 1.04 0.65
C ARG A 164 16.54 0.52 -0.04
N PHE A 165 16.41 0.05 -1.28
CA PHE A 165 17.52 -0.34 -2.15
C PHE A 165 18.02 0.83 -3.02
N GLU A 166 17.95 2.08 -2.54
CA GLU A 166 18.81 3.14 -3.06
C GLU A 166 20.27 2.64 -2.96
N THR A 167 20.83 2.31 -4.12
CA THR A 167 22.16 1.73 -4.25
C THR A 167 23.16 2.80 -3.84
N ARG A 168 23.54 2.80 -2.57
CA ARG A 168 24.68 3.60 -2.10
C ARG A 168 25.93 3.02 -2.76
N GLY A 169 26.28 3.58 -3.92
CA GLY A 169 27.48 3.22 -4.65
C GLY A 169 28.68 3.39 -3.73
N VAL A 170 29.23 2.28 -3.24
CA VAL A 170 30.48 2.33 -2.48
C VAL A 170 31.57 2.63 -3.49
N GLU A 171 32.13 3.84 -3.42
CA GLU A 171 33.19 4.31 -4.29
C GLU A 171 34.48 3.50 -4.10
N ARG A 172 34.59 2.37 -4.80
CA ARG A 172 35.78 1.49 -4.77
C ARG A 172 36.92 1.96 -5.66
N PHE A 173 36.81 3.14 -6.28
CA PHE A 173 37.86 3.68 -7.16
C PHE A 173 39.18 3.93 -6.42
N GLN A 174 39.15 4.07 -5.09
CA GLN A 174 40.33 4.31 -4.26
C GLN A 174 41.38 3.20 -4.38
N ILE A 175 40.96 1.93 -4.48
CA ILE A 175 41.88 0.79 -4.64
C ILE A 175 42.55 0.84 -6.01
N PHE A 176 41.78 1.14 -7.06
CA PHE A 176 42.30 1.29 -8.42
C PHE A 176 43.23 2.50 -8.54
N LEU A 177 42.90 3.63 -7.91
CA LEU A 177 43.73 4.83 -7.85
C LEU A 177 45.04 4.56 -7.10
N ALA A 178 44.98 3.89 -5.94
CA ALA A 178 46.17 3.52 -5.18
C ALA A 178 47.09 2.57 -5.98
N GLY A 179 46.51 1.61 -6.71
CA GLY A 179 47.25 0.73 -7.61
C GLY A 179 47.94 1.50 -8.74
N ALA A 180 47.26 2.48 -9.35
CA ALA A 180 47.84 3.33 -10.40
C ALA A 180 48.99 4.20 -9.87
N LEU A 181 48.83 4.79 -8.68
CA LEU A 181 49.89 5.58 -8.04
C LEU A 181 51.10 4.71 -7.69
N LEU A 182 50.89 3.51 -7.15
CA LEU A 182 51.98 2.55 -6.88
C LEU A 182 52.73 2.16 -8.16
N ALA A 183 52.00 1.91 -9.25
CA ALA A 183 52.61 1.59 -10.54
C ALA A 183 53.45 2.76 -11.07
N LEU A 184 52.99 4.00 -10.89
CA LEU A 184 53.72 5.21 -11.28
C LEU A 184 55.01 5.36 -10.47
N PHE A 185 54.96 5.20 -9.14
CA PHE A 185 56.16 5.22 -8.30
C PHE A 185 57.13 4.10 -8.63
N ALA A 186 56.62 2.89 -8.91
CA ALA A 186 57.45 1.77 -9.33
C ALA A 186 58.14 2.04 -10.67
N ALA A 187 57.47 2.68 -11.62
CA ALA A 187 58.07 3.07 -12.89
C ALA A 187 59.22 4.07 -12.70
N GLU A 188 59.03 5.08 -11.85
CA GLU A 188 60.07 6.09 -11.56
C GLU A 188 61.28 5.50 -10.81
N LEU A 189 61.06 4.51 -9.94
CA LEU A 189 62.14 3.85 -9.20
C LEU A 189 62.96 2.86 -10.05
N ILE A 190 62.50 2.48 -11.25
CA ILE A 190 63.26 1.60 -12.14
C ILE A 190 64.32 2.44 -12.86
N PRO A 191 65.64 2.23 -12.60
CA PRO A 191 66.68 2.92 -13.33
C PRO A 191 66.68 2.49 -14.81
N ASP A 192 66.81 3.45 -15.73
CA ASP A 192 66.83 3.23 -17.20
C ASP A 192 67.79 2.11 -17.66
N ARG A 193 68.84 1.85 -16.88
CA ARG A 193 69.83 0.79 -17.12
C ARG A 193 69.24 -0.63 -17.08
N LEU A 194 68.12 -0.85 -16.39
CA LEU A 194 67.41 -2.13 -16.35
C LEU A 194 66.43 -2.28 -17.53
N ILE A 195 65.79 -1.18 -17.94
CA ILE A 195 64.89 -1.14 -19.10
C ILE A 195 65.69 -1.43 -20.38
N GLU A 196 66.88 -0.85 -20.53
CA GLU A 196 67.79 -1.17 -21.64
C GLU A 196 68.24 -2.64 -21.66
N LYS A 197 68.56 -3.23 -20.50
CA LYS A 197 68.99 -4.65 -20.42
C LYS A 197 67.85 -5.61 -20.77
N VAL A 198 66.62 -5.32 -20.35
CA VAL A 198 65.45 -6.14 -20.67
C VAL A 198 65.05 -5.96 -22.14
N ALA A 199 65.06 -4.73 -22.68
CA ALA A 199 64.81 -4.47 -24.09
C ALA A 199 65.84 -5.15 -25.00
N ARG A 200 67.13 -5.08 -24.64
CA ARG A 200 68.22 -5.73 -25.38
C ARG A 200 68.13 -7.26 -25.31
N ARG A 201 67.76 -7.85 -24.17
CA ARG A 201 67.50 -9.31 -24.05
C ARG A 201 66.30 -9.77 -24.89
N ARG A 202 65.20 -9.01 -24.90
CA ARG A 202 64.00 -9.32 -25.70
C ARG A 202 64.27 -9.26 -27.20
N PHE A 203 65.12 -8.33 -27.65
CA PHE A 203 65.54 -8.21 -29.05
C PHE A 203 66.43 -9.39 -29.49
N VAL A 204 67.35 -9.83 -28.62
CA VAL A 204 68.22 -11.00 -28.88
C VAL A 204 67.41 -12.31 -28.96
N VAL A 205 66.43 -12.51 -28.07
CA VAL A 205 65.57 -13.70 -28.11
C VAL A 205 64.70 -13.73 -29.38
N LYS A 206 64.16 -12.59 -29.82
CA LYS A 206 63.39 -12.50 -31.08
C LYS A 206 64.21 -12.79 -32.34
N GLN A 207 65.51 -12.45 -32.36
CA GLN A 207 66.39 -12.81 -33.48
C GLN A 207 66.76 -14.30 -33.47
N ALA A 208 66.84 -14.93 -32.30
CA ALA A 208 67.14 -16.36 -32.18
C ALA A 208 65.96 -17.27 -32.58
N GLU A 209 64.72 -16.78 -32.52
CA GLU A 209 63.52 -17.50 -32.96
C GLU A 209 63.20 -17.33 -34.46
N SER A 210 63.91 -16.46 -35.18
CA SER A 210 63.69 -16.19 -36.63
C SER A 210 64.77 -16.76 -37.56
N LEU A 211 65.62 -17.66 -37.05
CA LEU A 211 66.62 -18.47 -37.77
C LEU A 211 66.22 -19.94 -37.69
#